data_AF-A0A6N6VTK9-F1
#
_entry.id   AF-A0A6N6VTK9-F1
#
_cell.length_a   1.000
_cell.length_b   1.000
_cell.length_c   1.000
_cell.angle_alpha   90.00
_cell.angle_beta   90.00
_cell.angle_gamma   90.00
#
_symmetry.space_group_name_H-M   'P 1'
#
loop_
_entity.id
_entity.type
_entity.pdbx_description
1 polymer ?
#
loop_
_entity_poly.entity_id
_entity_poly.type
_entity_poly.pdbx_seq_one_letter_code
_entity_poly.pdbx_strand_id
1 'polypeptide(L)'
;MKMNLILIRECFDLTKPILDQIIHRFYENLFHDFPVSVNLLSPYDLTKQKNTLMNTMITIIDNLDKPKILTKFLIELENKVSKFGIEDFHYDWISQSFLKTFSQFLGRSWSNELNQEWVKVFQFISQIMKQGAAGIMIESENISTQTQQELNSSNVKIEMPYLTEEFKSGIKSAVKALVLKQIKVEVEKYLKEELNEIARMTPEELITMATHV
;
A
#
# COMPACT_ATOMS: atom_id res chain seq x y z
N MET A 1 -1.96 -17.24 11.77
CA MET A 1 -2.93 -16.19 12.16
C MET A 1 -3.83 -15.92 10.96
N LYS A 2 -5.16 -15.83 11.12
CA LYS A 2 -6.07 -15.58 9.99
C LYS A 2 -6.18 -14.07 9.74
N MET A 3 -5.84 -13.62 8.53
CA MET A 3 -5.97 -12.23 8.08
C MET A 3 -7.31 -12.02 7.35
N ASN A 4 -7.90 -10.83 7.47
CA ASN A 4 -9.04 -10.41 6.67
C ASN A 4 -8.55 -9.87 5.32
N LEU A 5 -8.39 -10.76 4.35
CA LEU A 5 -7.82 -10.43 3.04
C LEU A 5 -8.69 -9.46 2.23
N ILE A 6 -10.00 -9.45 2.44
CA ILE A 6 -10.92 -8.53 1.75
C ILE A 6 -10.62 -7.10 2.20
N LEU A 7 -10.58 -6.88 3.51
CA LEU A 7 -10.33 -5.56 4.09
C LEU A 7 -8.94 -5.01 3.69
N ILE A 8 -7.91 -5.87 3.67
CA ILE A 8 -6.56 -5.49 3.24
C ILE A 8 -6.54 -5.10 1.75
N ARG A 9 -7.18 -5.91 0.88
CA ARG A 9 -7.22 -5.66 -0.57
C ARG A 9 -8.01 -4.41 -0.91
N GLU A 10 -9.19 -4.20 -0.32
CA GLU A 10 -9.99 -2.99 -0.52
C GLU A 10 -9.23 -1.73 -0.09
N CYS A 11 -8.54 -1.79 1.04
CA CYS A 11 -7.65 -0.73 1.49
C CYS A 11 -6.52 -0.47 0.48
N PHE A 12 -5.88 -1.52 -0.04
CA PHE A 12 -4.77 -1.36 -0.97
C PHE A 12 -5.22 -0.90 -2.36
N ASP A 13 -6.40 -1.32 -2.81
CA ASP A 13 -6.97 -0.87 -4.08
C ASP A 13 -7.31 0.62 -4.06
N LEU A 14 -7.71 1.15 -2.91
CA LEU A 14 -7.87 2.59 -2.68
C LEU A 14 -6.55 3.35 -2.78
N THR A 15 -5.44 2.72 -2.39
CA THR A 15 -4.12 3.36 -2.36
C THR A 15 -3.35 3.22 -3.67
N LYS A 16 -3.63 2.21 -4.50
CA LYS A 16 -2.96 1.97 -5.80
C LYS A 16 -2.78 3.23 -6.67
N PRO A 17 -3.80 4.08 -6.91
CA PRO A 17 -3.66 5.27 -7.76
C PRO A 17 -2.70 6.34 -7.20
N ILE A 18 -2.41 6.28 -5.90
CA ILE A 18 -1.58 7.24 -5.18
C ILE A 18 -0.39 6.55 -4.50
N LEU A 19 -0.05 5.32 -4.92
CA LEU A 19 0.93 4.49 -4.23
C LEU A 19 2.32 5.12 -4.24
N ASP A 20 2.70 5.81 -5.32
CA ASP A 20 3.93 6.60 -5.38
C ASP A 20 4.01 7.67 -4.27
N GLN A 21 2.92 8.37 -4.00
CA GLN A 21 2.83 9.40 -2.94
C GLN A 21 2.92 8.77 -1.55
N ILE A 22 2.29 7.61 -1.37
CA ILE A 22 2.38 6.83 -0.13
C ILE A 22 3.81 6.36 0.10
N ILE A 23 4.47 5.81 -0.92
CA ILE A 23 5.86 5.38 -0.80
C ILE A 23 6.79 6.57 -0.54
N HIS A 24 6.53 7.72 -1.16
CA HIS A 24 7.25 8.96 -0.85
C HIS A 24 7.11 9.34 0.62
N ARG A 25 5.87 9.42 1.12
CA ARG A 25 5.58 9.77 2.51
C ARG A 25 6.09 8.74 3.52
N PHE A 26 6.13 7.47 3.12
CA PHE A 26 6.77 6.41 3.89
C PHE A 26 8.25 6.74 4.15
N TYR A 27 9.00 7.12 3.11
CA TYR A 27 10.40 7.50 3.29
C TYR A 27 10.57 8.77 4.13
N GLU A 28 9.70 9.77 3.97
CA GLU A 28 9.70 10.94 4.85
C GLU A 28 9.49 10.55 6.32
N ASN A 29 8.45 9.75 6.60
CA ASN A 29 8.16 9.27 7.95
C ASN A 29 9.29 8.41 8.52
N LEU A 30 9.88 7.52 7.70
CA LEU A 30 11.01 6.66 8.10
C LEU A 30 12.24 7.49 8.46
N PHE A 31 12.63 8.44 7.63
CA PHE A 31 13.82 9.28 7.88
C PHE A 31 13.60 10.29 9.00
N HIS A 32 12.36 10.73 9.20
CA HIS A 32 12.00 11.60 10.32
C HIS A 32 12.05 10.84 11.65
N ASP A 33 11.40 9.68 11.73
CA ASP A 33 11.26 8.94 12.99
C ASP A 33 12.52 8.11 13.32
N PHE A 34 13.27 7.68 12.29
CA PHE A 34 14.48 6.88 12.42
C PHE A 34 15.61 7.46 11.54
N PRO A 35 16.21 8.61 11.90
CA PRO A 35 17.19 9.30 11.06
C PRO A 35 18.41 8.46 10.64
N VAL A 36 18.82 7.51 11.47
CA VAL A 36 19.94 6.59 11.18
C VAL A 36 19.67 5.69 9.96
N SER A 37 18.39 5.47 9.61
CA SER A 37 18.02 4.67 8.43
C SER A 37 18.45 5.30 7.10
N VAL A 38 18.71 6.60 7.07
CA VAL A 38 19.27 7.29 5.90
C VAL A 38 20.60 6.67 5.48
N ASN A 39 21.43 6.24 6.43
CA ASN A 39 22.76 5.67 6.13
C ASN A 39 22.67 4.30 5.43
N LEU A 40 21.59 3.56 5.64
CA LEU A 40 21.36 2.27 4.97
C LEU A 40 20.99 2.47 3.49
N LEU A 41 20.39 3.62 3.17
CA LEU A 41 19.78 3.90 1.87
C LEU A 41 20.54 4.95 1.05
N SER A 42 21.37 5.77 1.69
CA SER A 42 22.18 6.82 1.04
C SER A 42 23.12 6.32 -0.06
N PRO A 43 23.62 5.07 -0.06
CA PRO A 43 24.40 4.56 -1.19
C PRO A 43 23.56 4.28 -2.46
N TYR A 44 22.23 4.35 -2.38
CA TYR A 44 21.32 3.86 -3.40
C TYR A 44 20.42 4.94 -3.99
N ASP A 45 20.00 4.72 -5.25
CA ASP A 45 19.05 5.59 -5.94
C ASP A 45 17.65 5.43 -5.35
N LEU A 46 17.23 6.42 -4.55
CA LEU A 46 15.91 6.42 -3.91
C LEU A 46 14.76 6.32 -4.92
N THR A 47 14.91 6.80 -6.16
CA THR A 47 13.85 6.68 -7.18
C THR A 47 13.66 5.22 -7.58
N LYS A 48 14.77 4.52 -7.86
CA LYS A 48 14.73 3.08 -8.16
C LYS A 48 14.25 2.27 -6.97
N GLN A 49 14.62 2.68 -5.76
CA GLN A 49 14.21 2.02 -4.54
C GLN A 49 12.70 2.18 -4.29
N LYS A 50 12.13 3.37 -4.51
CA LYS A 50 10.69 3.63 -4.44
C LYS A 50 9.91 2.74 -5.41
N ASN A 51 10.36 2.64 -6.67
CA ASN A 51 9.73 1.76 -7.67
C ASN A 51 9.81 0.29 -7.27
N THR A 52 10.97 -0.15 -6.76
CA THR A 52 11.15 -1.53 -6.28
C THR A 52 10.21 -1.84 -5.11
N LEU A 53 10.12 -0.92 -4.14
CA LEU A 53 9.26 -1.06 -2.97
C LEU A 53 7.77 -1.08 -3.37
N MET A 54 7.37 -0.20 -4.29
CA MET A 54 6.02 -0.17 -4.84
C MET A 54 5.64 -1.52 -5.48
N ASN A 55 6.46 -2.02 -6.40
CA ASN A 55 6.23 -3.31 -7.06
C ASN A 55 6.22 -4.49 -6.08
N THR A 56 7.08 -4.42 -5.06
CA THR A 56 7.13 -5.42 -3.99
C THR A 56 5.83 -5.44 -3.20
N MET A 57 5.32 -4.27 -2.78
CA MET A 57 4.04 -4.17 -2.07
C MET A 57 2.89 -4.71 -2.91
N ILE A 58 2.81 -4.36 -4.19
CA ILE A 58 1.79 -4.90 -5.11
C ILE A 58 1.86 -6.42 -5.16
N THR A 59 3.07 -6.97 -5.38
CA THR A 59 3.29 -8.41 -5.47
C THR A 59 2.88 -9.14 -4.19
N ILE A 60 3.19 -8.58 -3.02
CA ILE A 60 2.82 -9.15 -1.73
C ILE A 60 1.29 -9.19 -1.59
N ILE A 61 0.61 -8.06 -1.79
CA ILE A 61 -0.83 -7.95 -1.60
C ILE A 61 -1.62 -8.84 -2.58
N ASP A 62 -1.18 -8.91 -3.83
CA ASP A 62 -1.81 -9.74 -4.87
C ASP A 62 -1.67 -11.26 -4.58
N ASN A 63 -0.70 -11.65 -3.73
CA ASN A 63 -0.41 -13.05 -3.41
C ASN A 63 -0.62 -13.43 -1.93
N LEU A 64 -1.30 -12.59 -1.13
CA LEU A 64 -1.59 -12.89 0.29
C LEU A 64 -2.40 -14.18 0.51
N ASP A 65 -3.17 -14.65 -0.49
CA ASP A 65 -3.90 -15.91 -0.49
C ASP A 65 -3.09 -17.10 -1.03
N LYS A 66 -1.86 -16.88 -1.49
CA LYS A 66 -0.96 -17.89 -2.08
C LYS A 66 0.30 -18.04 -1.24
N PRO A 67 0.21 -18.62 -0.02
CA PRO A 67 1.31 -18.60 0.95
C PRO A 67 2.60 -19.23 0.41
N LYS A 68 2.53 -20.32 -0.37
CA LYS A 68 3.74 -20.95 -0.95
C LYS A 68 4.48 -20.02 -1.92
N ILE A 69 3.76 -19.31 -2.79
CA ILE A 69 4.33 -18.38 -3.76
C ILE A 69 4.93 -17.17 -3.02
N LEU A 70 4.16 -16.63 -2.07
CA LEU A 70 4.57 -15.47 -1.30
C LEU A 70 5.79 -15.77 -0.43
N THR A 71 5.86 -16.93 0.22
CA THR A 71 7.03 -17.35 0.99
C THR A 71 8.29 -17.42 0.13
N LYS A 72 8.21 -18.05 -1.05
CA LYS A 72 9.34 -18.12 -1.98
C LYS A 72 9.82 -16.72 -2.41
N PHE A 73 8.87 -15.87 -2.79
CA PHE A 73 9.17 -14.48 -3.17
C PHE A 73 9.85 -13.70 -2.04
N LEU A 74 9.36 -13.84 -0.80
CA LEU A 74 9.94 -13.16 0.36
C LEU A 74 11.34 -13.67 0.70
N ILE A 75 11.61 -14.97 0.59
CA ILE A 75 12.97 -15.51 0.76
C ILE A 75 13.93 -14.96 -0.31
N GLU A 76 13.49 -14.85 -1.56
CA GLU A 76 14.29 -14.24 -2.64
C GLU A 76 14.49 -12.73 -2.42
N LEU A 77 13.49 -12.04 -1.87
CA LEU A 77 13.58 -10.63 -1.51
C LEU A 77 14.59 -10.40 -0.38
N GLU A 78 14.62 -11.26 0.64
CA GLU A 78 15.59 -11.23 1.74
C GLU A 78 17.02 -11.17 1.22
N ASN A 79 17.39 -12.07 0.31
CA ASN A 79 18.73 -12.11 -0.29
C ASN A 79 19.13 -10.81 -1.01
N LYS A 80 18.15 -10.02 -1.44
CA LYS A 80 18.36 -8.70 -2.04
C LYS A 80 18.48 -7.63 -0.96
N VAL A 81 17.62 -7.64 0.06
CA VAL A 81 17.61 -6.61 1.11
C VAL A 81 18.70 -6.79 2.18
N SER A 82 19.22 -8.00 2.38
CA SER A 82 20.34 -8.25 3.31
C SER A 82 21.63 -7.54 2.90
N LYS A 83 21.80 -7.28 1.59
CA LYS A 83 22.91 -6.48 1.05
C LYS A 83 22.94 -5.04 1.56
N PHE A 84 21.81 -4.54 2.07
CA PHE A 84 21.68 -3.20 2.63
C PHE A 84 22.01 -3.17 4.14
N GLY A 85 22.37 -4.30 4.76
CA GLY A 85 22.64 -4.39 6.19
C GLY A 85 21.37 -4.32 7.04
N ILE A 86 20.23 -4.79 6.51
CA ILE A 86 18.96 -4.82 7.23
C ILE A 86 19.01 -5.86 8.35
N GLU A 87 19.11 -5.38 9.58
CA GLU A 87 18.93 -6.16 10.82
C GLU A 87 17.46 -6.27 11.26
N ASP A 88 17.23 -7.18 12.21
CA ASP A 88 15.92 -7.56 12.74
C ASP A 88 15.02 -6.41 13.21
N PHE A 89 15.60 -5.36 13.82
CA PHE A 89 14.87 -4.21 14.34
C PHE A 89 14.44 -3.23 13.24
N HIS A 90 15.08 -3.25 12.07
CA HIS A 90 14.69 -2.38 10.96
C HIS A 90 13.33 -2.75 10.40
N TYR A 91 12.91 -4.01 10.51
CA TYR A 91 11.56 -4.43 10.12
C TYR A 91 10.48 -3.74 10.95
N ASP A 92 10.75 -3.48 12.23
CA ASP A 92 9.83 -2.74 13.10
C ASP A 92 9.73 -1.27 12.68
N TRP A 93 10.85 -0.65 12.28
CA TRP A 93 10.86 0.72 11.77
C TRP A 93 10.06 0.84 10.47
N ILE A 94 10.30 -0.08 9.53
CA ILE A 94 9.58 -0.14 8.25
C ILE A 94 8.07 -0.30 8.49
N SER A 95 7.67 -1.26 9.35
CA SER A 95 6.27 -1.50 9.70
C SER A 95 5.62 -0.25 10.31
N GLN A 96 6.27 0.36 11.31
CA GLN A 96 5.77 1.56 11.97
C GLN A 96 5.60 2.73 10.99
N SER A 97 6.58 2.97 10.11
CA SER A 97 6.51 4.03 9.12
C SER A 97 5.41 3.79 8.08
N PHE A 98 5.17 2.54 7.65
CA PHE A 98 4.05 2.22 6.77
C PHE A 98 2.70 2.42 7.45
N LEU A 99 2.52 1.91 8.67
CA LEU A 99 1.27 2.06 9.43
C LEU A 99 0.94 3.53 9.68
N LYS A 100 1.95 4.34 10.08
CA LYS A 100 1.83 5.79 10.20
C LYS A 100 1.40 6.42 8.87
N THR A 101 2.04 6.04 7.77
CA THR A 101 1.73 6.57 6.44
C THR A 101 0.30 6.21 6.01
N PHE A 102 -0.13 4.96 6.16
CA PHE A 102 -1.48 4.56 5.81
C PHE A 102 -2.53 5.31 6.65
N SER A 103 -2.28 5.50 7.94
CA SER A 103 -3.18 6.30 8.79
C SER A 103 -3.30 7.75 8.32
N GLN A 104 -2.22 8.37 7.84
CA GLN A 104 -2.23 9.74 7.32
C GLN A 104 -3.03 9.86 6.02
N PHE A 105 -2.91 8.89 5.10
CA PHE A 105 -3.59 8.92 3.82
C PHE A 105 -5.07 8.51 3.90
N LEU A 106 -5.38 7.51 4.73
CA LEU A 106 -6.73 6.96 4.83
C LEU A 106 -7.58 7.75 5.84
N GLY A 107 -6.95 8.49 6.76
CA GLY A 107 -7.62 9.39 7.71
C GLY A 107 -8.73 8.68 8.47
N ARG A 108 -9.97 9.16 8.31
CA ARG A 108 -11.16 8.55 8.96
C ARG A 108 -11.45 7.12 8.53
N SER A 109 -10.95 6.69 7.37
CA SER A 109 -11.08 5.31 6.88
C SER A 109 -10.08 4.35 7.54
N TRP A 110 -9.10 4.86 8.29
CA TRP A 110 -8.15 4.05 9.05
C TRP A 110 -8.73 3.61 10.39
N SER A 111 -9.46 2.50 10.39
CA SER A 111 -10.04 1.93 11.61
C SER A 111 -9.01 1.13 12.42
N ASN A 112 -9.31 0.90 13.70
CA ASN A 112 -8.50 0.01 14.55
C ASN A 112 -8.42 -1.41 13.98
N GLU A 113 -9.51 -1.90 13.39
CA GLU A 113 -9.55 -3.21 12.73
C GLU A 113 -8.59 -3.25 11.54
N LEU A 114 -8.65 -2.24 10.65
CA LEU A 114 -7.77 -2.15 9.50
C LEU A 114 -6.29 -2.06 9.91
N ASN A 115 -5.98 -1.28 10.95
CA ASN A 115 -4.64 -1.22 11.53
C ASN A 115 -4.16 -2.62 11.98
N GLN A 116 -4.98 -3.34 12.76
CA GLN A 116 -4.64 -4.68 13.22
C GLN A 116 -4.38 -5.65 12.06
N GLU A 117 -5.16 -5.58 10.98
CA GLU A 117 -4.92 -6.42 9.80
C GLU A 117 -3.61 -6.08 9.11
N TRP A 118 -3.25 -4.80 8.96
CA TRP A 118 -1.96 -4.41 8.40
C TRP A 118 -0.77 -4.79 9.31
N VAL A 119 -0.93 -4.73 10.63
CA VAL A 119 0.08 -5.25 11.57
C VAL A 119 0.34 -6.73 11.31
N LYS A 120 -0.71 -7.54 11.11
CA LYS A 120 -0.56 -8.98 10.79
C LYS A 120 0.17 -9.19 9.47
N VAL A 121 -0.10 -8.37 8.45
CA VAL A 121 0.61 -8.41 7.16
C VAL A 121 2.10 -8.16 7.37
N PHE A 122 2.48 -7.10 8.08
CA PHE A 122 3.89 -6.79 8.33
C PHE A 122 4.59 -7.83 9.20
N GLN A 123 3.90 -8.38 10.21
CA GLN A 123 4.41 -9.49 11.02
C GLN A 123 4.66 -10.74 10.18
N PHE A 124 3.73 -11.08 9.29
CA PHE A 124 3.90 -12.21 8.39
C PHE A 124 5.11 -12.01 7.46
N ILE A 125 5.24 -10.83 6.86
CA ILE A 125 6.37 -10.49 5.99
C ILE A 125 7.68 -10.59 6.76
N SER A 126 7.80 -9.90 7.91
CA SER A 126 9.05 -9.85 8.67
C SER A 126 9.45 -11.22 9.19
N GLN A 127 8.51 -12.05 9.62
CA GLN A 127 8.78 -13.42 10.07
C GLN A 127 9.40 -14.26 8.94
N ILE A 128 8.83 -14.23 7.73
CA ILE A 128 9.34 -15.02 6.61
C ILE A 128 10.70 -14.48 6.13
N MET A 129 10.86 -13.16 6.07
CA MET A 129 12.14 -12.54 5.70
C MET A 129 13.24 -12.95 6.70
N LYS A 130 12.97 -12.89 8.01
CA LYS A 130 13.94 -13.33 9.03
C LYS A 130 14.30 -14.82 8.94
N GLN A 131 13.34 -15.67 8.58
CA GLN A 131 13.60 -17.09 8.36
C GLN A 131 14.49 -17.34 7.14
N GLY A 132 14.28 -16.58 6.05
CA GLY A 132 15.14 -16.59 4.87
C GLY A 132 16.59 -16.23 5.21
N ALA A 133 16.78 -15.18 6.01
CA ALA A 133 18.10 -14.71 6.46
C ALA A 133 18.85 -15.77 7.29
N ALA A 134 18.13 -16.51 8.13
CA ALA A 134 18.68 -17.57 8.97
C ALA A 134 19.02 -18.86 8.18
N GLY A 135 18.75 -18.91 6.87
CA GLY A 135 18.94 -20.11 6.05
C GLY A 135 17.97 -21.25 6.43
N ILE A 136 16.92 -20.95 7.18
CA ILE A 136 15.87 -21.90 7.54
C ILE A 136 14.98 -22.07 6.32
N MET A 137 15.37 -22.97 5.42
CA MET A 137 14.55 -23.36 4.28
C MET A 137 13.33 -24.12 4.80
N ILE A 138 12.13 -23.58 4.59
CA ILE A 138 10.93 -24.41 4.57
C ILE A 138 11.06 -25.28 3.32
N GLU A 139 11.34 -26.56 3.52
CA GLU A 139 11.44 -27.56 2.45
C GLU A 139 10.22 -27.45 1.52
N SER A 140 10.45 -26.93 0.33
CA SER A 140 9.54 -27.05 -0.79
C SER A 140 10.28 -27.88 -1.84
N GLU A 141 9.87 -29.15 -1.94
CA GLU A 141 10.38 -30.09 -2.92
C GLU A 141 10.34 -29.49 -4.33
N ASN A 142 11.51 -29.46 -4.95
CA ASN A 142 11.81 -29.43 -6.38
C ASN A 142 11.01 -28.49 -7.29
N ILE A 143 11.59 -27.31 -7.60
CA ILE A 143 11.52 -26.74 -8.96
C ILE A 143 12.88 -26.15 -9.35
N SER A 144 13.51 -26.81 -10.33
CA SER A 144 14.80 -26.51 -10.96
C SER A 144 14.81 -25.17 -11.74
N THR A 145 15.86 -24.39 -11.46
CA THR A 145 16.73 -23.58 -12.34
C THR A 145 16.25 -23.10 -13.73
N GLN A 146 16.32 -21.77 -13.91
CA GLN A 146 16.87 -20.96 -15.04
C GLN A 146 16.26 -19.54 -14.91
N THR A 147 16.94 -18.38 -14.93
CA THR A 147 18.19 -17.94 -15.57
C THR A 147 18.69 -16.66 -14.86
N GLN A 148 20.01 -16.52 -14.68
CA GLN A 148 20.68 -15.25 -14.40
C GLN A 148 21.21 -14.67 -15.72
N GLN A 149 20.97 -13.38 -15.95
CA GLN A 149 21.69 -12.41 -16.81
C GLN A 149 20.70 -11.25 -17.00
N GLU A 150 20.97 -9.96 -16.87
CA GLU A 150 22.13 -9.09 -16.66
C GLU A 150 21.50 -7.78 -16.13
N LEU A 151 22.26 -6.92 -15.44
CA LEU A 151 22.24 -5.48 -15.74
C LEU A 151 23.37 -4.80 -14.98
N ASN A 152 24.36 -4.47 -15.79
CA ASN A 152 25.60 -3.81 -15.47
C ASN A 152 25.39 -2.41 -14.88
N SER A 153 26.34 -2.06 -14.03
CA SER A 153 26.71 -0.72 -13.60
C SER A 153 26.67 0.31 -14.73
N SER A 154 25.99 1.43 -14.47
CA SER A 154 26.23 2.70 -15.15
C SER A 154 26.00 3.83 -14.16
N ASN A 155 27.10 4.50 -13.80
CA ASN A 155 27.10 5.78 -13.11
C ASN A 155 26.42 6.81 -14.01
N VAL A 156 25.21 7.22 -13.63
CA VAL A 156 24.61 8.45 -14.14
C VAL A 156 24.30 9.30 -12.91
N LYS A 157 25.03 10.41 -12.75
CA LYS A 157 24.59 11.51 -11.88
C LYS A 157 23.36 12.12 -12.56
N ILE A 158 22.19 11.92 -11.98
CA ILE A 158 20.94 12.53 -12.43
C ILE A 158 20.57 13.59 -11.39
N GLU A 159 20.62 14.86 -11.81
CA GLU A 159 20.00 15.97 -11.08
C GLU A 159 18.47 15.81 -11.09
N MET A 160 17.84 16.09 -9.95
CA MET A 160 16.38 15.98 -9.75
C MET A 160 15.64 17.26 -10.19
N PRO A 161 14.72 17.21 -11.16
CA PRO A 161 13.68 18.23 -11.31
C PRO A 161 12.38 17.75 -10.64
N TYR A 162 11.94 18.46 -9.60
CA TYR A 162 10.65 18.22 -8.94
C TYR A 162 9.47 18.74 -9.81
N LEU A 163 8.29 18.09 -9.69
CA LEU A 163 6.98 18.49 -10.26
C LEU A 163 6.89 18.54 -11.79
N THR A 164 6.97 17.40 -12.46
CA THR A 164 6.59 17.29 -13.88
C THR A 164 5.08 17.59 -14.07
N GLU A 165 4.69 18.09 -15.25
CA GLU A 165 3.27 18.33 -15.57
C GLU A 165 2.44 17.03 -15.58
N GLU A 166 3.07 15.91 -15.93
CA GLU A 166 2.47 14.57 -15.84
C GLU A 166 2.13 14.22 -14.38
N PHE A 167 3.03 14.52 -13.44
CA PHE A 167 2.80 14.33 -11.99
C PHE A 167 1.66 15.22 -11.46
N LYS A 168 1.60 16.50 -11.85
CA LYS A 168 0.48 17.40 -11.47
C LYS A 168 -0.86 16.91 -12.02
N SER A 169 -0.88 16.37 -13.24
CA SER A 169 -2.06 15.77 -13.86
C SER A 169 -2.51 14.50 -13.13
N GLY A 170 -1.56 13.68 -12.67
CA GLY A 170 -1.81 12.51 -11.82
C GLY A 170 -2.52 12.87 -10.52
N ILE A 171 -2.02 13.89 -9.80
CA ILE A 171 -2.67 14.40 -8.57
C ILE A 171 -4.09 14.86 -8.85
N LYS A 172 -4.30 15.66 -9.90
CA LYS A 172 -5.64 16.17 -10.26
C LYS A 172 -6.62 15.03 -10.58
N SER A 173 -6.14 13.98 -11.25
CA SER A 173 -6.95 12.82 -11.62
C SER A 173 -7.30 11.95 -10.41
N ALA A 174 -6.34 11.72 -9.51
CA ALA A 174 -6.55 10.97 -8.28
C ALA A 174 -7.52 11.69 -7.33
N VAL A 175 -7.36 13.01 -7.15
CA VAL A 175 -8.30 13.84 -6.37
C VAL A 175 -9.69 13.78 -6.99
N LYS A 176 -9.80 13.90 -8.32
CA LYS A 176 -11.09 13.79 -9.03
C LYS A 176 -11.74 12.42 -8.81
N ALA A 177 -10.98 11.34 -8.88
CA ALA A 177 -11.51 9.98 -8.66
C ALA A 177 -12.01 9.78 -7.22
N LEU A 178 -11.26 10.27 -6.21
CA LEU A 178 -11.66 10.23 -4.81
C LEU A 178 -12.92 11.07 -4.55
N VAL A 179 -12.97 12.29 -5.09
CA VAL A 179 -14.15 13.17 -4.98
C VAL A 179 -15.36 12.52 -5.64
N LEU A 180 -15.22 11.97 -6.85
CA LEU A 180 -16.33 11.30 -7.54
C LEU A 180 -16.80 10.05 -6.79
N LYS A 181 -15.89 9.26 -6.22
CA LYS A 181 -16.24 8.11 -5.39
C LYS A 181 -17.03 8.54 -4.16
N GLN A 182 -16.60 9.59 -3.47
CA GLN A 182 -17.30 10.10 -2.28
C GLN A 182 -18.66 10.70 -2.63
N ILE A 183 -18.75 11.48 -3.71
CA ILE A 183 -20.02 12.02 -4.21
C ILE A 183 -20.98 10.87 -4.53
N LYS A 184 -20.51 9.83 -5.22
CA LYS A 184 -21.36 8.69 -5.55
C LYS A 184 -21.93 8.02 -4.30
N VAL A 185 -21.10 7.77 -3.28
CA VAL A 185 -21.53 7.18 -2.01
C VAL A 185 -22.57 8.05 -1.31
N GLU A 186 -22.34 9.37 -1.23
CA GLU A 186 -23.28 10.27 -0.53
C GLU A 186 -24.58 10.47 -1.30
N VAL A 187 -24.53 10.54 -2.64
CA VAL A 187 -25.72 10.63 -3.50
C VAL A 187 -26.55 9.35 -3.40
N GLU A 188 -25.93 8.17 -3.44
CA GLU A 188 -26.64 6.90 -3.28
C GLU A 188 -27.34 6.80 -1.92
N LYS A 189 -26.67 7.27 -0.87
CA LYS A 189 -27.25 7.32 0.48
C LYS A 189 -28.45 8.28 0.54
N TYR A 190 -28.29 9.52 0.06
CA TYR A 190 -29.35 10.52 0.06
C TYR A 190 -30.57 10.07 -0.75
N LEU A 191 -30.35 9.56 -1.97
CA LEU A 191 -31.44 9.03 -2.81
C LEU A 191 -32.19 7.90 -2.12
N LYS A 192 -31.49 7.03 -1.40
CA LYS A 192 -32.11 5.94 -0.66
C LYS A 192 -32.94 6.45 0.53
N GLU A 193 -32.49 7.49 1.21
CA GLU A 193 -33.23 8.15 2.29
C GLU A 193 -34.50 8.81 1.74
N GLU A 194 -34.38 9.65 0.70
CA GLU A 194 -35.50 10.31 0.02
C GLU A 194 -36.54 9.31 -0.52
N LEU A 195 -36.12 8.25 -1.22
CA LEU A 195 -37.03 7.23 -1.74
C LEU A 195 -37.78 6.51 -0.61
N ASN A 196 -37.13 6.30 0.53
CA ASN A 196 -37.77 5.68 1.70
C ASN A 196 -38.77 6.63 2.37
N GLU A 197 -38.51 7.94 2.37
CA GLU A 197 -39.46 8.94 2.87
C GLU A 197 -40.68 9.04 1.95
N ILE A 198 -40.46 9.16 0.64
CA ILE A 198 -41.53 9.18 -0.38
C ILE A 198 -42.40 7.92 -0.30
N ALA A 199 -41.79 6.74 -0.13
CA ALA A 199 -42.52 5.48 0.00
C ALA A 199 -43.42 5.39 1.25
N ARG A 200 -43.19 6.26 2.25
CA ARG A 200 -43.99 6.33 3.49
C ARG A 200 -45.05 7.43 3.47
N MET A 201 -45.02 8.32 2.48
CA MET A 201 -45.98 9.43 2.36
C MET A 201 -47.35 8.95 1.86
N THR A 202 -48.39 9.65 2.30
CA THR A 202 -49.75 9.51 1.79
C THR A 202 -49.89 10.21 0.42
N PRO A 203 -50.92 9.86 -0.38
CA PRO A 203 -51.19 10.53 -1.65
C PRO A 203 -51.33 12.06 -1.54
N GLU A 204 -51.89 12.56 -0.43
CA GLU A 204 -52.10 13.99 -0.17
C GLU A 204 -50.78 14.73 0.13
N GLU A 205 -49.88 14.09 0.88
CA GLU A 205 -48.52 14.59 1.15
C GLU A 205 -47.68 14.62 -0.14
N LEU A 206 -47.79 13.60 -0.99
CA LEU A 206 -47.11 13.55 -2.29
C LEU A 206 -47.56 14.67 -3.23
N ILE A 207 -48.86 14.96 -3.29
CA ILE A 207 -49.42 16.06 -4.08
C ILE A 207 -48.92 17.43 -3.56
N THR A 208 -48.84 17.57 -2.23
CA THR A 208 -48.32 18.79 -1.59
C THR A 208 -46.82 19.00 -1.86
N MET A 209 -46.03 17.92 -1.81
CA MET A 209 -44.60 17.96 -2.13
C MET A 209 -44.35 18.31 -3.61
N ALA A 210 -45.10 17.70 -4.54
CA ALA A 210 -44.97 17.92 -5.97
C ALA A 210 -45.38 19.34 -6.43
N THR A 211 -46.15 20.06 -5.63
CA THR A 211 -46.59 21.44 -5.93
C THR A 211 -45.63 22.51 -5.40
N HIS A 212 -44.61 22.13 -4.61
CA HIS A 212 -43.61 23.04 -4.02
C HIS A 212 -42.19 22.89 -4.61
N VAL A 213 -42.02 22.07 -5.67
CA VAL A 213 -40.77 21.91 -6.45
C VAL A 213 -40.82 22.81 -7.68
#